data_AF-A0A352KN72-F1
#
_entry.id   AF-A0A352KN72-F1
#
_cell.length_a   1.000
_cell.length_b   1.000
_cell.length_c   1.000
_cell.angle_alpha   90.00
_cell.angle_beta   90.00
_cell.angle_gamma   90.00
#
_symmetry.space_group_name_H-M   'P 1'
#
loop_
_entity.id
_entity.type
_entity.pdbx_description
1 polymer ?
#
loop_
_entity_poly.entity_id
_entity_poly.type
_entity_poly.pdbx_seq_one_letter_code
_entity_poly.pdbx_strand_id
1 'polypeptide(L)'
;MEMIDFVIRHPVLFSLAGVLLVIILVSEIRRKSATQFYVSPIKATAMINRSEAQIVDIRDKNAFNQGHIIDALHIPLSEISKQKNLLDNDRPAIIVCDRGQT
;
A
#
# COMPACT_ATOMS: atom_id res chain seq x y z
N MET A 1 44.37 4.99 9.51
CA MET A 1 44.28 3.54 9.23
C MET A 1 43.40 2.82 10.25
N GLU A 2 43.21 3.36 11.46
CA GLU A 2 42.29 2.86 12.50
C GLU A 2 40.93 2.29 12.04
N MET A 3 40.23 2.97 11.12
CA MET A 3 38.92 2.51 10.64
C MET A 3 39.01 1.21 9.83
N ILE A 4 40.07 1.07 9.02
CA ILE A 4 40.30 -0.13 8.20
C ILE A 4 40.71 -1.29 9.12
N ASP A 5 41.55 -1.02 10.12
CA ASP A 5 41.97 -2.01 11.11
C ASP A 5 40.79 -2.55 11.93
N PHE A 6 39.82 -1.71 12.26
CA PHE A 6 38.59 -2.12 12.93
C PHE A 6 37.75 -3.08 12.08
N VAL A 7 37.59 -2.82 10.78
CA VAL A 7 36.83 -3.68 9.86
C VAL A 7 37.50 -5.05 9.72
N ILE A 8 38.83 -5.09 9.64
CA ILE A 8 39.60 -6.33 9.51
C ILE A 8 39.56 -7.15 10.82
N ARG A 9 39.66 -6.48 11.98
CA ARG A 9 39.70 -7.14 13.29
C ARG A 9 38.33 -7.62 13.78
N HIS A 10 37.25 -7.00 13.31
CA HIS A 10 35.88 -7.32 13.72
C HIS A 10 34.94 -7.60 12.53
N PRO A 11 35.22 -8.62 11.71
CA PRO A 11 34.44 -8.90 10.51
C PRO A 11 32.98 -9.29 10.82
N VAL A 12 32.74 -9.96 11.96
CA VAL A 12 31.40 -10.37 12.39
C VAL A 12 30.51 -9.17 12.74
N LEU A 13 31.04 -8.17 13.45
CA LEU A 13 30.28 -6.97 13.81
C LEU A 13 29.96 -6.13 12.57
N PHE A 14 30.91 -5.99 11.65
CA PHE A 14 30.72 -5.22 10.42
C PHE A 14 29.70 -5.88 9.47
N SER A 15 29.78 -7.21 9.31
CA SER A 15 28.82 -7.97 8.51
C SER A 15 27.41 -7.95 9.10
N LEU A 16 27.27 -8.11 10.43
CA LEU A 16 25.98 -8.00 11.11
C LEU A 16 25.37 -6.59 10.93
N ALA A 17 26.17 -5.54 11.10
CA ALA A 17 25.73 -4.16 10.86
C ALA A 17 25.29 -3.95 9.41
N GLY A 18 26.03 -4.51 8.44
CA GLY A 18 25.66 -4.48 7.03
C GLY A 18 24.33 -5.19 6.74
N VAL A 19 24.11 -6.37 7.33
CA VAL A 19 22.83 -7.11 7.19
C VAL A 19 21.68 -6.31 7.79
N LEU A 20 21.84 -5.76 8.99
CA LEU A 20 20.84 -4.88 9.62
C LEU A 20 20.54 -3.65 8.78
N LEU A 21 21.58 -3.01 8.23
CA LEU A 21 21.43 -1.86 7.34
C LEU A 21 20.63 -2.24 6.07
N VAL A 22 20.93 -3.38 5.45
CA VAL A 22 20.19 -3.89 4.29
C VAL A 22 18.73 -4.18 4.66
N ILE A 23 18.47 -4.83 5.80
CA ILE A 23 17.11 -5.08 6.28
C ILE A 23 16.36 -3.77 6.47
N ILE A 24 16.97 -2.77 7.10
CA ILE A 24 16.36 -1.45 7.32
C ILE A 24 16.10 -0.76 5.99
N LEU A 25 17.07 -0.73 5.06
CA LEU A 25 16.91 -0.12 3.74
C LEU A 25 15.79 -0.78 2.94
N VAL A 26 15.76 -2.13 2.91
CA VAL A 26 14.68 -2.89 2.25
C VAL A 26 13.35 -2.59 2.94
N SER A 27 13.32 -2.53 4.26
CA SER A 27 12.10 -2.24 5.04
C SER A 27 11.58 -0.83 4.78
N GLU A 28 12.47 0.17 4.66
CA GLU A 28 12.13 1.56 4.33
C GLU A 28 11.65 1.71 2.88
N ILE A 29 12.31 1.04 1.93
CA ILE A 29 11.88 1.04 0.52
C ILE A 29 10.52 0.36 0.38
N ARG A 30 10.33 -0.79 1.05
CA ARG A 30 9.03 -1.49 1.06
C ARG A 30 7.96 -0.69 1.80
N ARG A 31 8.28 0.00 2.89
CA ARG A 31 7.37 0.92 3.58
C ARG A 31 6.94 2.05 2.66
N LYS A 32 7.88 2.75 2.01
CA LYS A 32 7.58 3.85 1.07
C LYS A 32 6.77 3.40 -0.14
N SER A 33 7.04 2.19 -0.65
CA SER A 33 6.26 1.59 -1.73
C SER A 33 4.88 1.07 -1.28
N ALA A 34 4.72 0.73 0.00
CA ALA A 34 3.44 0.39 0.63
C ALA A 34 2.71 1.62 1.20
N THR A 35 3.36 2.80 1.18
CA THR A 35 2.74 4.06 1.57
C THR A 35 1.85 4.49 0.40
N GLN A 36 0.64 3.94 0.42
CA GLN A 36 -0.60 4.57 -0.01
C GLN A 36 -0.41 5.61 -1.10
N PHE A 37 -0.72 5.23 -2.35
CA PHE A 37 -1.02 6.17 -3.41
C PHE A 37 -2.23 7.01 -2.99
N TYR A 38 -2.01 8.02 -2.14
CA TYR A 38 -3.01 9.00 -1.74
C TYR A 38 -3.35 9.83 -2.97
N VAL A 39 -4.44 9.47 -3.62
CA VAL A 39 -4.99 10.23 -4.73
C VAL A 39 -5.87 11.32 -4.16
N SER A 40 -5.61 12.58 -4.53
CA SER A 40 -6.51 13.67 -4.12
C SER A 40 -7.92 13.45 -4.69
N PRO A 41 -8.98 13.94 -4.04
CA PRO A 41 -10.36 13.76 -4.53
C PRO A 41 -10.55 14.24 -5.99
N ILE A 42 -9.86 15.33 -6.36
CA ILE A 42 -9.88 15.87 -7.72
C ILE A 42 -9.26 14.88 -8.72
N LYS A 43 -8.09 14.33 -8.39
CA LYS A 43 -7.41 13.35 -9.25
C LYS A 43 -8.18 12.04 -9.32
N ALA A 44 -8.78 11.60 -8.20
CA ALA A 44 -9.62 10.41 -8.14
C ALA A 44 -10.84 10.55 -9.07
N THR A 45 -11.54 11.69 -8.99
CA THR A 45 -12.68 11.99 -9.87
C THR A 45 -12.27 11.99 -11.34
N ALA A 46 -11.11 12.58 -11.68
CA ALA A 46 -10.59 12.57 -13.04
C ALA A 46 -10.30 11.15 -13.56
N MET A 47 -9.70 10.29 -12.72
CA MET A 47 -9.42 8.88 -13.06
C MET A 47 -10.71 8.07 -13.24
N ILE A 48 -11.70 8.29 -12.37
CA ILE A 48 -13.03 7.65 -12.45
C ILE A 48 -13.73 8.03 -13.75
N ASN A 49 -13.79 9.32 -14.07
CA ASN A 49 -14.46 9.82 -15.27
C ASN A 49 -13.79 9.35 -16.58
N ARG A 50 -12.50 9.02 -16.53
CA ARG A 50 -11.74 8.47 -17.67
C ARG A 50 -11.78 6.93 -17.70
N SER A 51 -12.48 6.29 -16.77
CA SER A 51 -12.49 4.83 -16.58
C SER A 51 -11.10 4.23 -16.37
N GLU A 52 -10.14 5.03 -15.91
CA GLU A 52 -8.75 4.63 -15.66
C GLU A 52 -8.57 3.94 -14.30
N ALA A 53 -9.61 3.93 -13.46
CA ALA A 53 -9.57 3.27 -12.16
C ALA A 53 -10.87 2.54 -11.85
N GLN A 54 -10.75 1.41 -11.16
CA GLN A 54 -11.87 0.75 -10.49
C GLN A 54 -12.00 1.29 -9.06
N ILE A 55 -13.23 1.37 -8.55
CA ILE A 55 -13.50 1.85 -7.21
C ILE A 55 -13.81 0.65 -6.33
N VAL A 56 -13.12 0.53 -5.19
CA VAL A 56 -13.32 -0.56 -4.23
C VAL A 56 -13.73 0.05 -2.90
N ASP A 57 -14.94 -0.20 -2.47
CA ASP A 57 -15.46 0.25 -1.19
C ASP A 57 -15.27 -0.85 -0.14
N ILE A 58 -14.47 -0.56 0.88
CA ILE A 58 -14.10 -1.53 1.93
C ILE A 58 -14.91 -1.37 3.22
N ARG A 59 -15.89 -0.48 3.23
CA ARG A 59 -16.75 -0.22 4.40
C ARG A 59 -17.69 -1.39 4.65
N ASP A 60 -18.38 -1.36 5.78
CA ASP A 60 -19.42 -2.34 6.07
C ASP A 60 -20.62 -2.21 5.12
N LYS A 61 -21.34 -3.32 4.91
CA LYS A 61 -22.52 -3.38 4.02
C LYS A 61 -23.57 -2.32 4.35
N ASN A 62 -23.77 -2.02 5.63
CA ASN A 62 -24.74 -1.01 6.06
C ASN A 62 -24.34 0.40 5.57
N ALA A 63 -23.04 0.74 5.60
CA ALA A 63 -22.54 2.03 5.13
C ALA A 63 -22.59 2.12 3.60
N PHE A 64 -22.24 1.03 2.90
CA PHE A 64 -22.36 0.94 1.44
C PHE A 64 -23.81 1.16 0.97
N ASN A 65 -24.78 0.52 1.64
CA ASN A 65 -26.21 0.64 1.30
C ASN A 65 -26.80 2.03 1.59
N GLN A 66 -26.25 2.77 2.56
CA GLN A 66 -26.68 4.15 2.85
C GLN A 66 -26.27 5.14 1.74
N GLY A 67 -25.24 4.80 0.97
CA GLY A 67 -24.75 5.59 -0.14
C GLY A 67 -23.32 5.20 -0.50
N HIS A 68 -23.09 4.98 -1.79
CA HIS A 68 -21.80 4.61 -2.33
C HIS A 68 -21.57 5.30 -3.69
N ILE A 69 -20.32 5.30 -4.15
CA ILE A 69 -19.97 5.82 -5.46
C ILE A 69 -20.51 4.85 -6.53
N ILE A 70 -21.05 5.39 -7.62
CA ILE A 70 -21.59 4.61 -8.73
C ILE A 70 -20.50 3.67 -9.28
N ASP A 71 -20.89 2.43 -9.60
CA ASP A 71 -20.02 1.35 -10.07
C ASP A 71 -18.92 0.91 -9.10
N ALA A 72 -19.01 1.30 -7.82
CA ALA A 72 -18.10 0.82 -6.80
C ALA A 72 -18.32 -0.67 -6.50
N LEU A 73 -17.22 -1.43 -6.49
CA LEU A 73 -17.19 -2.81 -6.05
C LEU A 73 -17.11 -2.86 -4.52
N HIS A 74 -18.15 -3.40 -3.89
CA HIS A 74 -18.18 -3.54 -2.42
C HIS A 74 -17.43 -4.80 -1.98
N ILE A 75 -16.33 -4.63 -1.25
CA ILE A 75 -15.58 -5.74 -0.64
C ILE A 75 -15.19 -5.33 0.78
N PRO A 76 -15.93 -5.74 1.82
CA PRO A 76 -15.59 -5.43 3.20
C PRO A 76 -14.14 -5.78 3.54
N LEU A 77 -13.49 -4.95 4.35
CA LEU A 77 -12.08 -5.14 4.73
C LEU A 77 -11.80 -6.54 5.31
N SER A 78 -12.74 -7.12 6.04
CA SER A 78 -12.65 -8.49 6.59
C SER A 78 -12.60 -9.58 5.52
N GLU A 79 -13.09 -9.29 4.31
CA GLU A 79 -13.27 -10.25 3.22
C GLU A 79 -12.32 -9.99 2.05
N ILE A 80 -11.62 -8.86 2.02
CA ILE A 80 -10.75 -8.46 0.92
C ILE A 80 -9.68 -9.50 0.59
N SER A 81 -9.14 -10.18 1.60
CA SER A 81 -8.14 -11.23 1.40
C SER A 81 -8.70 -12.48 0.72
N LYS A 82 -10.00 -12.75 0.88
CA LYS A 82 -10.69 -13.90 0.27
C LYS A 82 -11.24 -13.57 -1.11
N GLN A 83 -11.55 -12.29 -1.36
CA GLN A 83 -12.23 -11.81 -2.55
C GLN A 83 -11.32 -11.06 -3.53
N LYS A 84 -9.99 -11.19 -3.41
CA LYS A 84 -9.03 -10.52 -4.31
C LYS A 84 -9.26 -10.83 -5.79
N ASN A 85 -9.85 -11.99 -6.11
CA ASN A 85 -10.11 -12.42 -7.48
C ASN A 85 -11.17 -11.58 -8.20
N LEU A 86 -11.97 -10.79 -7.45
CA LEU A 86 -12.92 -9.85 -8.05
C LEU A 86 -12.27 -8.55 -8.52
N LEU A 87 -11.01 -8.30 -8.13
CA LEU A 87 -10.28 -7.10 -8.54
C LEU A 87 -9.69 -7.31 -9.94
N ASP A 88 -9.85 -6.30 -10.78
CA ASP A 88 -9.16 -6.23 -12.07
C ASP A 88 -7.67 -5.90 -11.83
N ASN A 89 -6.76 -6.78 -12.21
CA ASN A 89 -5.32 -6.56 -11.99
C ASN A 89 -4.71 -5.59 -13.02
N ASP A 90 -5.40 -5.33 -14.12
CA ASP A 90 -4.92 -4.46 -15.21
C ASP A 90 -5.32 -2.99 -14.99
N ARG A 91 -6.21 -2.72 -14.01
CA ARG A 91 -6.70 -1.38 -13.69
C ARG A 91 -6.36 -0.96 -12.26
N PRO A 92 -5.82 0.26 -12.04
CA PRO A 92 -5.63 0.83 -10.71
C PRO A 92 -6.92 0.78 -9.86
N ALA A 93 -6.78 0.38 -8.59
CA ALA A 93 -7.88 0.37 -7.62
C ALA A 93 -7.81 1.59 -6.70
N ILE A 94 -8.89 2.37 -6.64
CA ILE A 94 -9.09 3.44 -5.66
C ILE A 94 -9.89 2.86 -4.49
N ILE A 95 -9.25 2.79 -3.33
CA ILE A 95 -9.88 2.26 -2.10
C ILE A 95 -10.63 3.38 -1.40
N VAL A 96 -11.89 3.12 -1.07
CA VAL A 96 -12.77 4.02 -0.32
C VAL A 96 -13.04 3.43 1.05
N CYS A 97 -12.74 4.19 2.10
CA CYS A 97 -13.06 3.87 3.49
C CYS A 97 -13.66 5.09 4.20
N ASP A 98 -14.26 4.90 5.38
CA ASP A 98 -14.98 5.98 6.10
C ASP A 98 -14.11 7.19 6.45
N ARG A 99 -12.79 7.02 6.62
CA ARG A 99 -11.88 8.07 7.07
C ARG A 99 -10.76 8.41 6.10
N GLY A 100 -10.70 7.76 4.93
CA GLY A 100 -9.54 7.84 4.03
C GLY A 100 -8.21 7.40 4.70
N GLN A 101 -8.28 6.58 5.75
CA GLN A 101 -7.14 5.97 6.42
C GLN A 101 -7.11 4.47 6.10
N THR A 102 -6.17 4.05 5.26
CA THR A 102 -5.78 2.64 5.09
C THR A 102 -4.31 2.54 4.75
#